data_AF-A0A1D2AHI1-F1
#
_entry.id   AF-A0A1D2AHI1-F1
#
_cell.length_a   1.000
_cell.length_b   1.000
_cell.length_c   1.000
_cell.angle_alpha   90.00
_cell.angle_beta   90.00
_cell.angle_gamma   90.00
#
_symmetry.space_group_name_H-M   'P 1'
#
loop_
_entity.id
_entity.type
_entity.pdbx_description
1 polymer ?
#
loop_
_entity_poly.entity_id
_entity_poly.type
_entity_poly.pdbx_seq_one_letter_code
_entity_poly.pdbx_strand_id
1 'polypeptide(L)'
;ERNLFHDADNLASVTVKTDGNLEVEGVLGINRRIRPLSQLQRVDENPGAHVIYEVDEHLSKDEDNVVPQPDINAEERGILIQDTITKLPGIIYPEVYIICDHEHSKKFNRTEIGVEYIATFINAVNLRFRSLRNPRVQLRIVGASFHKFKED
;
A
#
# COMPACT_ATOMS: atom_id res chain seq x y z
N GLU A 1 -2.53 5.68 -16.72
CA GLU A 1 -3.36 4.78 -15.87
C GLU A 1 -4.78 4.83 -16.40
N ARG A 2 -5.37 3.70 -16.79
CA ARG A 2 -6.76 3.68 -17.33
C ARG A 2 -7.78 3.08 -16.34
N ASN A 3 -7.29 2.32 -15.36
CA ASN A 3 -8.11 1.45 -14.51
C ASN A 3 -7.99 1.75 -13.00
N LEU A 4 -7.15 2.71 -12.59
CA LEU A 4 -6.97 3.10 -11.19
C LEU A 4 -7.79 4.35 -10.89
N PHE A 5 -8.62 4.30 -9.85
CA PHE A 5 -9.50 5.37 -9.43
C PHE A 5 -9.29 5.67 -7.95
N HIS A 6 -9.49 6.94 -7.57
CA HIS A 6 -9.30 7.36 -6.20
C HIS A 6 -10.32 8.42 -5.78
N ASP A 7 -10.69 8.38 -4.51
CA ASP A 7 -11.51 9.39 -3.84
C ASP A 7 -10.79 9.80 -2.56
N ALA A 8 -10.36 11.05 -2.53
CA ALA A 8 -9.58 11.55 -1.41
C ALA A 8 -10.42 11.87 -0.18
N ASP A 9 -11.69 12.24 -0.37
CA ASP A 9 -12.58 12.60 0.74
C ASP A 9 -12.97 11.35 1.52
N ASN A 10 -13.14 10.24 0.79
CA ASN A 10 -13.47 8.94 1.36
C ASN A 10 -12.24 8.03 1.58
N LEU A 11 -11.02 8.52 1.35
CA LEU A 11 -9.76 7.75 1.45
C LEU A 11 -9.82 6.41 0.67
N ALA A 12 -10.46 6.42 -0.49
CA ALA A 12 -10.65 5.22 -1.31
C ALA A 12 -9.70 5.20 -2.52
N SER A 13 -9.22 4.01 -2.85
CA SER A 13 -8.34 3.76 -4.00
C SER A 13 -8.65 2.37 -4.52
N VAL A 14 -9.13 2.28 -5.76
CA VAL A 14 -9.61 1.03 -6.35
C VAL A 14 -9.10 0.86 -7.77
N THR A 15 -8.80 -0.38 -8.14
CA THR A 15 -8.60 -0.79 -9.52
C THR A 15 -9.88 -1.43 -10.06
N VAL A 16 -10.27 -1.04 -11.27
CA VAL A 16 -11.49 -1.51 -11.94
C VAL A 16 -11.12 -2.18 -13.26
N LYS A 17 -11.53 -3.44 -13.44
CA LYS A 17 -11.39 -4.20 -14.69
C LYS A 17 -12.76 -4.52 -15.25
N THR A 18 -12.90 -4.43 -16.58
CA THR A 18 -14.17 -4.64 -17.29
C THR A 18 -14.04 -5.72 -18.38
N ASP A 19 -12.96 -6.50 -18.36
CA ASP A 19 -12.72 -7.55 -19.34
C ASP A 19 -13.56 -8.78 -18.97
N GLY A 20 -14.81 -8.81 -19.44
CA GLY A 20 -15.77 -9.89 -19.21
C GLY A 20 -16.80 -9.56 -18.13
N ASN A 21 -16.36 -9.41 -16.88
CA ASN A 21 -17.20 -8.96 -15.76
C ASN A 21 -16.59 -7.70 -15.12
N LEU A 22 -17.42 -6.94 -14.40
CA LEU A 22 -16.94 -5.83 -13.58
C LEU A 22 -16.21 -6.38 -12.35
N GLU A 23 -14.89 -6.23 -12.33
CA GLU A 23 -14.06 -6.58 -11.17
C GLU A 23 -13.53 -5.31 -10.52
N VAL A 24 -13.76 -5.17 -9.23
CA VAL A 24 -13.31 -4.02 -8.43
C VAL A 24 -12.53 -4.56 -7.25
N GLU A 25 -11.31 -4.05 -7.09
CA GLU A 25 -10.43 -4.42 -5.98
C GLU A 25 -9.76 -3.17 -5.42
N GLY A 26 -9.66 -3.09 -4.10
CA GLY A 26 -8.90 -2.04 -3.44
C GLY A 26 -9.42 -1.65 -2.07
N VAL A 27 -9.12 -0.41 -1.68
CA VAL A 27 -9.38 0.14 -0.35
C VAL A 27 -10.56 1.10 -0.43
N LEU A 28 -11.49 0.95 0.51
CA LEU A 28 -12.66 1.81 0.69
C LEU A 28 -12.56 2.51 2.05
N GLY A 29 -11.76 3.56 2.13
CA GLY A 29 -11.56 4.31 3.36
C GLY A 29 -10.58 3.65 4.33
N ILE A 30 -10.78 3.91 5.63
CA ILE A 30 -9.80 3.54 6.66
C ILE A 30 -9.79 2.03 6.89
N ASN A 31 -10.96 1.44 7.13
CA ASN A 31 -11.08 0.07 7.62
C ASN A 31 -11.81 -0.88 6.66
N ARG A 32 -12.28 -0.45 5.48
CA ARG A 32 -12.99 -1.32 4.53
C ARG A 32 -12.19 -1.57 3.28
N ARG A 33 -12.33 -2.78 2.73
CA ARG A 33 -11.73 -3.21 1.48
C ARG A 33 -12.77 -3.92 0.63
N ILE A 34 -12.56 -3.91 -0.68
CA ILE A 34 -13.40 -4.60 -1.66
C ILE A 34 -12.54 -5.52 -2.50
N ARG A 35 -13.05 -6.71 -2.80
CA ARG A 35 -12.44 -7.64 -3.75
C ARG A 35 -13.50 -8.47 -4.47
N PRO A 36 -13.21 -9.00 -5.67
CA PRO A 36 -14.06 -9.98 -6.32
C PRO A 36 -14.18 -11.26 -5.47
N LEU A 37 -15.33 -11.91 -5.52
CA LEU A 37 -15.51 -13.26 -5.00
C LEU A 37 -15.00 -14.25 -6.06
N SER A 38 -13.92 -14.97 -5.76
CA SER A 38 -13.41 -16.03 -6.62
C SER A 38 -14.42 -17.18 -6.71
N GLN A 39 -14.56 -17.77 -7.90
CA GLN A 39 -15.59 -18.73 -8.34
C GLN A 39 -15.62 -20.10 -7.61
N LEU A 40 -15.09 -20.21 -6.40
CA LEU A 40 -15.09 -21.46 -5.63
C LEU A 40 -16.45 -21.82 -5.00
N GLN A 41 -17.47 -20.95 -5.13
CA GLN A 41 -18.82 -21.26 -4.68
C GLN A 41 -19.85 -20.88 -5.76
N ARG A 42 -20.29 -21.93 -6.46
CA ARG A 42 -21.44 -22.00 -7.41
C ARG A 42 -21.24 -21.24 -8.72
N VAL A 43 -21.01 -22.03 -9.76
CA VAL A 43 -20.82 -21.61 -11.16
C VAL A 43 -22.08 -20.99 -11.79
N ASP A 44 -23.26 -21.09 -11.17
CA ASP A 44 -24.51 -20.86 -11.91
C ASP A 44 -25.32 -19.60 -11.57
N GLU A 45 -24.98 -18.78 -10.56
CA GLU A 45 -25.94 -17.73 -10.10
C GLU A 45 -25.46 -16.27 -10.11
N ASN A 46 -24.15 -15.93 -10.09
CA ASN A 46 -23.77 -14.51 -10.16
C ASN A 46 -22.31 -14.23 -10.59
N PRO A 47 -22.00 -14.20 -11.90
CA PRO A 47 -20.71 -13.72 -12.38
C PRO A 47 -20.53 -12.23 -12.04
N GLY A 48 -19.57 -11.91 -11.16
CA GLY A 48 -19.22 -10.52 -10.80
C GLY A 48 -19.66 -10.06 -9.41
N ALA A 49 -19.90 -10.97 -8.46
CA ALA A 49 -20.12 -10.57 -7.07
C ALA A 49 -18.82 -10.11 -6.39
N HIS A 50 -18.92 -9.11 -5.51
CA HIS A 50 -17.82 -8.61 -4.69
C HIS A 50 -18.13 -8.79 -3.21
N VAL A 51 -17.09 -8.87 -2.40
CA VAL A 51 -17.20 -8.81 -0.95
C VAL A 51 -16.56 -7.52 -0.45
N ILE A 52 -17.32 -6.76 0.33
CA ILE A 52 -16.79 -5.68 1.15
C ILE A 52 -16.57 -6.25 2.54
N TYR A 53 -15.35 -6.12 3.03
CA TYR A 53 -14.96 -6.63 4.34
C TYR A 53 -14.17 -5.59 5.11
N GLU A 54 -14.30 -5.66 6.42
CA GLU A 54 -13.53 -4.82 7.33
C GLU A 54 -12.20 -5.53 7.63
N VAL A 55 -11.12 -4.75 7.72
CA VAL A 55 -9.85 -5.22 8.26
C VAL A 55 -9.50 -4.32 9.42
N ASP A 56 -9.34 -4.94 10.58
CA ASP A 56 -8.95 -4.27 11.80
C ASP A 56 -7.61 -3.56 11.58
N GLU A 57 -7.61 -2.26 11.79
CA GLU A 57 -6.38 -1.55 12.11
C GLU A 57 -6.00 -1.95 13.54
N HIS A 58 -5.46 -3.16 13.69
CA HIS A 58 -4.52 -3.37 14.77
C HIS A 58 -3.31 -2.50 14.46
N LEU A 59 -3.43 -1.19 14.72
CA LEU A 59 -2.33 -0.43 15.28
C LEU A 59 -1.90 -1.31 16.45
N SER A 60 -0.79 -2.01 16.28
CA SER A 60 -0.13 -2.81 17.29
C SER A 60 0.02 -1.95 18.54
N LYS A 61 -1.01 -1.94 19.39
CA LYS A 61 -0.98 -1.23 20.66
C LYS A 61 -0.06 -1.95 21.64
N ASP A 62 0.33 -3.19 21.36
CA ASP A 62 1.04 -4.00 22.35
C ASP A 62 2.31 -4.75 21.89
N GLU A 63 2.71 -4.81 20.61
CA GLU A 63 3.87 -5.66 20.22
C GLU A 63 4.85 -5.12 19.17
N ASP A 64 4.76 -3.84 18.76
CA ASP A 64 5.82 -3.18 17.99
C ASP A 64 6.51 -2.10 18.83
N ASN A 65 6.93 -2.48 20.04
CA ASN A 65 8.14 -1.88 20.60
C ASN A 65 9.32 -2.43 19.80
N VAL A 66 9.45 -2.03 18.54
CA VAL A 66 10.77 -1.90 17.95
C VAL A 66 11.42 -0.76 18.72
N VAL A 67 11.93 -1.09 19.92
CA VAL A 67 12.99 -0.33 20.54
C VAL A 67 14.04 -0.26 19.44
N PRO A 68 14.37 0.92 18.90
CA PRO A 68 15.51 1.03 18.02
C PRO A 68 16.68 0.55 18.89
N GLN A 69 17.24 -0.63 18.63
CA GLN A 69 18.48 -1.02 19.30
C GLN A 69 19.51 0.03 18.90
N PRO A 70 19.93 0.93 19.81
CA PRO A 70 20.88 1.95 19.47
C PRO A 70 22.25 1.41 19.87
N ASP A 71 22.93 0.72 18.97
CA ASP A 71 24.38 0.51 19.12
C ASP A 71 25.18 1.78 18.77
N ILE A 72 24.59 2.96 19.02
CA ILE A 72 25.20 4.25 18.73
C ILE A 72 24.83 5.22 19.85
N ASN A 73 25.85 5.72 20.55
CA ASN A 73 25.76 6.54 21.75
C ASN A 73 24.75 7.69 21.60
N ALA A 74 23.77 7.73 22.51
CA ALA A 74 22.69 8.73 22.53
C ALA A 74 23.19 10.19 22.61
N GLU A 75 24.43 10.42 23.00
CA GLU A 75 25.07 11.75 23.06
C GLU A 75 25.37 12.32 21.66
N GLU A 76 25.70 11.49 20.68
CA GLU A 76 25.92 11.94 19.29
C GLU A 76 24.61 12.41 18.64
N ARG A 77 23.47 11.86 19.08
CA ARG A 77 22.14 12.33 18.67
C ARG A 77 21.85 13.75 19.17
N GLY A 78 22.28 14.10 20.38
CA GLY A 78 22.04 15.44 20.94
C GLY A 78 22.69 16.54 20.09
N ILE A 79 23.90 16.28 19.60
CA ILE A 79 24.69 17.23 18.80
C ILE A 79 24.19 17.27 17.35
N LEU A 80 23.82 16.12 16.76
CA LEU A 80 23.27 16.08 15.40
C LEU A 80 21.84 16.66 15.31
N ILE A 81 20.99 16.47 16.33
CA ILE A 81 19.61 16.96 16.33
C ILE A 81 19.56 18.49 16.46
N GLN A 82 20.50 19.12 17.17
CA GLN A 82 20.53 20.57 17.30
C GLN A 82 20.92 21.29 16.00
N ASP A 83 21.78 20.69 15.17
CA ASP A 83 22.18 21.26 13.87
C ASP A 83 21.30 20.81 12.68
N THR A 84 20.46 19.78 12.86
CA THR A 84 19.55 19.26 11.81
C THR A 84 18.07 19.62 11.99
N ILE A 85 17.73 20.57 12.86
CA ILE A 85 16.49 21.37 12.66
C ILE A 85 16.73 22.37 11.50
N THR A 86 17.31 21.89 10.40
CA THR A 86 17.16 22.49 9.10
C THR A 86 15.70 22.29 8.74
N LYS A 87 14.90 23.34 8.98
CA LYS A 87 13.49 23.51 8.65
C LYS A 87 13.07 22.59 7.49
N LEU A 88 12.42 21.46 7.78
CA LEU A 88 11.99 20.53 6.74
C LEU A 88 11.16 21.29 5.69
N PRO A 89 11.33 20.99 4.40
CA PRO A 89 10.55 21.64 3.36
C PRO A 89 9.07 21.34 3.56
N GLY A 90 8.20 22.27 3.14
CA GLY A 90 6.75 22.14 3.35
C GLY A 90 6.14 20.90 2.69
N ILE A 91 6.81 20.32 1.69
CA ILE A 91 6.45 19.04 1.06
C ILE A 91 7.72 18.21 0.90
N ILE A 92 7.63 16.93 1.25
CA ILE A 92 8.66 15.92 0.99
C ILE A 92 8.15 14.87 0.01
N TYR A 93 9.05 14.37 -0.83
CA TYR A 93 8.78 13.31 -1.82
C TYR A 93 9.68 12.10 -1.61
N PRO A 94 9.39 11.23 -0.63
CA PRO A 94 10.17 10.01 -0.45
C PRO A 94 10.03 9.10 -1.68
N GLU A 95 11.16 8.67 -2.22
CA GLU A 95 11.24 7.70 -3.29
C GLU A 95 11.26 6.29 -2.70
N VAL A 96 10.37 5.42 -3.19
CA VAL A 96 10.18 4.07 -2.68
C VAL A 96 10.45 3.07 -3.80
N TYR A 97 11.39 2.16 -3.56
CA TYR A 97 11.60 0.97 -4.38
C TYR A 97 11.02 -0.23 -3.63
N ILE A 98 10.15 -0.98 -4.29
CA ILE A 98 9.41 -2.08 -3.63
C ILE A 98 10.01 -3.41 -4.04
N ILE A 99 10.35 -4.25 -3.07
CA ILE A 99 10.87 -5.59 -3.32
C ILE A 99 9.85 -6.58 -2.78
N CYS A 100 9.28 -7.38 -3.67
CA CYS A 100 8.39 -8.48 -3.33
C CYS A 100 9.20 -9.77 -3.34
N ASP A 101 9.25 -10.43 -2.18
CA ASP A 101 9.83 -11.75 -2.06
C ASP A 101 9.02 -12.81 -2.84
N HIS A 102 9.48 -14.04 -2.76
CA HIS A 102 8.86 -15.15 -3.47
C HIS A 102 7.43 -15.45 -3.00
N GLU A 103 7.21 -15.53 -1.68
CA GLU A 103 5.91 -15.91 -1.13
C GLU A 103 4.85 -14.84 -1.40
N HIS A 104 5.24 -13.56 -1.39
CA HIS A 104 4.40 -12.46 -1.83
C HIS A 104 4.18 -12.49 -3.34
N SER A 105 5.24 -12.67 -4.13
CA SER A 105 5.15 -12.68 -5.60
C SER A 105 4.28 -13.81 -6.15
N LYS A 106 4.27 -14.98 -5.49
CA LYS A 106 3.41 -16.13 -5.79
C LYS A 106 1.92 -15.83 -5.72
N LYS A 107 1.49 -14.81 -4.97
CA LYS A 107 0.08 -14.41 -4.88
C LYS A 107 -0.41 -13.76 -6.17
N PHE A 108 0.49 -13.34 -7.05
CA PHE A 108 0.17 -12.71 -8.32
C PHE A 108 0.44 -13.68 -9.47
N ASN A 109 -0.62 -14.07 -10.18
CA ASN A 109 -0.51 -14.91 -11.37
C ASN A 109 0.36 -14.27 -12.47
N ARG A 110 0.39 -12.93 -12.50
CA ARG A 110 1.06 -12.11 -13.51
C ARG A 110 1.69 -10.89 -12.84
N THR A 111 2.85 -10.47 -13.34
CA THR A 111 3.60 -9.35 -12.75
C THR A 111 2.80 -8.05 -12.87
N GLU A 112 2.02 -7.90 -13.94
CA GLU A 112 1.15 -6.76 -14.19
C GLU A 112 0.10 -6.59 -13.08
N ILE A 113 -0.46 -7.70 -12.59
CA ILE A 113 -1.42 -7.69 -11.47
C ILE A 113 -0.72 -7.23 -10.18
N GLY A 114 0.52 -7.67 -9.95
CA GLY A 114 1.33 -7.21 -8.82
C GLY A 114 1.62 -5.71 -8.89
N VAL A 115 1.89 -5.18 -10.09
CA VAL A 115 2.11 -3.74 -10.31
C VAL A 115 0.83 -2.94 -10.04
N GLU A 116 -0.33 -3.40 -10.51
CA GLU A 116 -1.63 -2.75 -10.23
C GLU A 116 -1.95 -2.75 -8.72
N TYR A 117 -1.67 -3.85 -8.04
CA TYR A 117 -1.81 -3.97 -6.59
C TYR A 117 -0.92 -2.95 -5.87
N ILE A 118 0.37 -2.89 -6.21
CA ILE A 118 1.33 -1.93 -5.63
C ILE A 118 0.89 -0.48 -5.89
N ALA A 119 0.43 -0.16 -7.10
CA ALA A 119 -0.05 1.17 -7.45
C ALA A 119 -1.26 1.56 -6.60
N THR A 120 -2.24 0.66 -6.47
CA THR A 120 -3.43 0.86 -5.63
C THR A 120 -3.05 1.06 -4.16
N PHE A 121 -2.11 0.26 -3.67
CA PHE A 121 -1.60 0.32 -2.30
C PHE A 121 -0.90 1.66 -2.00
N ILE A 122 0.09 2.05 -2.82
CA ILE A 122 0.81 3.32 -2.62
C ILE A 122 -0.12 4.51 -2.79
N ASN A 123 -1.08 4.45 -3.70
CA ASN A 123 -2.08 5.50 -3.82
C ASN A 123 -2.93 5.61 -2.54
N ALA A 124 -3.37 4.49 -1.96
CA ALA A 124 -4.07 4.49 -0.66
C ALA A 124 -3.20 5.06 0.47
N VAL A 125 -1.90 4.74 0.50
CA VAL A 125 -0.94 5.32 1.47
C VAL A 125 -0.81 6.83 1.29
N ASN A 126 -0.70 7.32 0.05
CA ASN A 126 -0.65 8.74 -0.25
C ASN A 126 -1.94 9.47 0.18
N LEU A 127 -3.11 8.84 0.04
CA LEU A 127 -4.37 9.39 0.56
C LEU A 127 -4.33 9.54 2.08
N ARG A 128 -3.82 8.55 2.81
CA ARG A 128 -3.66 8.62 4.28
C ARG A 128 -2.70 9.74 4.70
N PHE A 129 -1.59 9.90 3.97
CA PHE A 129 -0.61 10.97 4.21
C PHE A 129 -1.10 12.37 3.88
N ARG A 130 -2.23 12.55 3.19
CA ARG A 130 -2.81 13.90 2.99
C ARG A 130 -3.16 14.61 4.29
N SER A 131 -3.39 13.87 5.38
CA SER A 131 -3.63 14.42 6.71
C SER A 131 -2.39 15.09 7.33
N LEU A 132 -1.18 14.70 6.89
CA LEU A 132 0.09 15.28 7.34
C LEU A 132 0.28 16.65 6.69
N ARG A 133 0.28 17.71 7.51
CA ARG A 133 0.37 19.09 7.03
C ARG A 133 1.79 19.62 6.98
N ASN A 134 2.63 19.28 7.96
CA ASN A 134 3.98 19.83 8.13
C ASN A 134 4.98 18.73 8.54
N PRO A 135 5.75 18.15 7.60
CA PRO A 135 5.66 18.36 6.15
C PRO A 135 4.48 17.60 5.53
N ARG A 136 4.03 18.04 4.35
CA ARG A 136 3.18 17.19 3.50
C ARG A 136 4.04 16.09 2.90
N VAL A 137 3.52 14.87 2.85
CA VAL A 137 4.26 13.70 2.35
C VAL A 137 3.57 13.14 1.12
N GLN A 138 4.34 12.89 0.06
CA GLN A 138 3.87 12.18 -1.13
C GLN A 138 4.92 11.18 -1.60
N LEU A 139 4.64 9.90 -1.42
CA LEU A 139 5.48 8.81 -1.89
C LEU A 139 5.50 8.75 -3.41
N ARG A 140 6.69 8.49 -3.97
CA ARG A 140 6.90 8.25 -5.41
C ARG A 140 7.50 6.87 -5.60
N ILE A 141 6.88 6.06 -6.43
CA ILE A 141 7.42 4.75 -6.78
C ILE A 141 8.52 4.95 -7.81
N VAL A 142 9.74 4.49 -7.51
CA VAL A 142 10.86 4.52 -8.46
C VAL A 142 11.10 3.18 -9.14
N GLY A 143 10.58 2.10 -8.57
CA GLY A 143 10.62 0.77 -9.18
C GLY A 143 10.00 -0.29 -8.28
N ALA A 144 9.78 -1.46 -8.85
CA ALA A 144 9.38 -2.66 -8.13
C ALA A 144 10.09 -3.89 -8.70
N SER A 145 10.49 -4.81 -7.81
CA SER A 145 11.07 -6.10 -8.18
C SER A 145 10.23 -7.24 -7.60
N PHE A 146 9.90 -8.22 -8.44
CA PHE A 146 9.12 -9.40 -8.06
C PHE A 146 9.98 -10.64 -8.25
N HIS A 147 10.32 -11.32 -7.16
CA HIS A 147 11.15 -12.51 -7.24
C HIS A 147 10.31 -13.75 -7.58
N LYS A 148 10.57 -14.36 -8.74
CA LYS A 148 9.97 -15.64 -9.15
C LYS A 148 11.07 -16.70 -9.24
N PHE A 149 10.81 -17.92 -8.77
CA PHE A 149 11.71 -19.04 -8.99
C PHE A 149 11.73 -19.37 -10.49
N LYS A 150 12.91 -19.74 -11.03
CA LYS A 150 12.98 -20.45 -12.30
C LYS A 150 12.46 -21.86 -12.03
N GLU A 151 11.38 -22.27 -12.68
CA GLU A 151 11.10 -23.71 -12.78
C GLU A 151 12.27 -24.31 -13.58
N ASP A 152 13.10 -25.11 -12.89
CA ASP A 152 14.11 -25.98 -13.50
C ASP A 152 13.45 -27.24 -14.07
#